data_AF-A0A506Q8F3-F1
#
_entry.id   AF-A0A506Q8F3-F1
#
_cell.length_a   1.000
_cell.length_b   1.000
_cell.length_c   1.000
_cell.angle_alpha   90.00
_cell.angle_beta   90.00
_cell.angle_gamma   90.00
#
_symmetry.space_group_name_H-M   'P 1'
#
loop_
_entity.id
_entity.type
_entity.pdbx_description
1 polymer ?
#
loop_
_entity_poly.entity_id
_entity_poly.type
_entity_poly.pdbx_seq_one_letter_code
_entity_poly.pdbx_strand_id
1 'polypeptide(L)' 'MSSGDLFQRQLTSNSNRKHHEAYEFARDVSGESFSLSDMYAFQNHLQDMSNASWASSQYTQFKFGIRKAIIDAVN' A
#
# COMPACT_ATOMS: atom_id res chain seq x y z
N MET A 1 -11.02 -9.41 -10.05
CA MET A 1 -11.41 -8.19 -9.31
C MET A 1 -12.13 -7.27 -10.30
N SER A 2 -13.34 -6.81 -9.97
CA SER A 2 -14.23 -6.09 -10.89
C SER A 2 -13.56 -4.81 -11.43
N SER A 3 -13.57 -4.67 -12.76
CA SER A 3 -12.94 -3.60 -13.54
C SER A 3 -13.53 -2.19 -13.32
N GLY A 4 -14.48 -2.01 -12.40
CA GLY A 4 -15.19 -0.75 -12.18
C GLY A 4 -14.76 0.08 -10.96
N ASP A 5 -13.89 -0.45 -10.08
CA ASP A 5 -13.51 0.27 -8.86
C ASP A 5 -12.23 1.10 -9.07
N LEU A 6 -12.41 2.33 -9.56
CA LEU A 6 -11.33 3.27 -9.81
C LEU A 6 -10.52 3.59 -8.55
N PHE A 7 -11.16 3.69 -7.39
CA PHE A 7 -10.50 4.04 -6.15
C PHE A 7 -9.65 2.89 -5.62
N GLN A 8 -10.17 1.65 -5.63
CA GLN A 8 -9.35 0.47 -5.31
C GLN A 8 -8.16 0.36 -6.27
N ARG A 9 -8.36 0.64 -7.57
CA ARG A 9 -7.27 0.60 -8.55
C ARG A 9 -6.20 1.64 -8.25
N GLN A 10 -6.59 2.86 -7.88
CA GLN A 10 -5.66 3.91 -7.47
C GLN A 10 -4.90 3.53 -6.20
N LEU A 11 -5.57 2.99 -5.18
CA LEU A 11 -4.93 2.53 -3.95
C LEU A 11 -3.95 1.39 -4.20
N THR A 12 -4.33 0.40 -5.01
CA THR A 12 -3.43 -0.70 -5.40
C THR A 12 -2.24 -0.18 -6.22
N SER A 13 -2.47 0.72 -7.18
CA SER A 13 -1.39 1.31 -7.97
C SER A 13 -0.42 2.13 -7.11
N ASN A 14 -0.94 2.88 -6.14
CA ASN A 14 -0.11 3.66 -5.22
C ASN A 14 0.69 2.74 -4.28
N SER A 15 0.08 1.67 -3.77
CA SER A 15 0.77 0.65 -2.99
C SER A 15 1.93 0.03 -3.79
N ASN A 16 1.66 -0.43 -5.01
CA ASN A 16 2.70 -1.00 -5.88
C ASN A 16 3.84 -0.01 -6.14
N ARG A 17 3.52 1.26 -6.36
CA ARG A 17 4.53 2.32 -6.53
C ARG A 17 5.38 2.48 -5.27
N LYS A 18 4.78 2.51 -4.07
CA LYS A 18 5.52 2.63 -2.81
C LYS A 18 6.40 1.41 -2.50
N HIS A 19 5.95 0.21 -2.85
CA HIS A 19 6.79 -1.00 -2.81
C HIS A 19 8.01 -0.86 -3.73
N HIS A 20 7.81 -0.36 -4.95
CA HIS A 20 8.88 -0.13 -5.90
C HIS A 20 9.88 0.93 -5.40
N GLU A 21 9.41 2.09 -4.94
CA GLU A 21 10.25 3.16 -4.38
C GLU A 21 11.11 2.66 -3.21
N ALA A 22 10.54 1.87 -2.29
CA ALA A 22 11.29 1.31 -1.17
C ALA A 22 12.36 0.30 -1.61
N TYR A 23 12.05 -0.52 -2.62
CA TYR A 23 13.00 -1.47 -3.20
C TYR A 23 14.12 -0.76 -3.96
N GLU A 24 13.80 0.26 -4.76
CA GLU A 24 14.78 1.06 -5.47
C GLU A 24 15.70 1.78 -4.50
N PHE A 25 15.14 2.41 -3.45
CA PHE A 25 15.95 3.02 -2.41
C PHE A 25 16.92 2.00 -1.79
N ALA A 26 16.42 0.83 -1.39
CA ALA A 26 17.24 -0.23 -0.80
C ALA A 26 18.36 -0.71 -1.74
N ARG A 27 18.07 -0.79 -3.04
CA ARG A 27 19.06 -1.13 -4.07
C ARG A 27 20.11 -0.03 -4.22
N ASP A 28 19.68 1.22 -4.26
CA ASP A 28 20.56 2.36 -4.53
C ASP A 28 21.52 2.63 -3.35
N VAL A 29 21.09 2.35 -2.12
CA VAL A 29 21.97 2.40 -0.94
C VAL A 29 22.77 1.11 -0.72
N SER A 30 22.47 0.03 -1.46
CA SER A 30 23.21 -1.22 -1.33
C SER A 30 24.57 -1.14 -2.02
N GLY A 31 25.65 -1.19 -1.22
CA GLY A 31 27.02 -1.14 -1.72
C GLY A 31 27.82 0.07 -1.24
N GLU A 32 27.19 1.04 -0.58
CA GLU A 32 27.85 2.18 0.04
C GLU A 32 27.95 2.01 1.57
N SER A 33 28.88 2.75 2.20
CA SER A 33 28.91 2.88 3.65
C SER A 33 27.67 3.63 4.13
N PHE A 34 26.76 2.92 4.79
CA PHE A 34 25.48 3.47 5.25
C PHE A 34 25.66 4.65 6.20
N SER A 35 25.04 5.78 5.89
CA SER A 35 24.90 6.89 6.83
C SER A 35 23.65 6.72 7.69
N LEU A 36 23.63 7.38 8.86
CA LEU A 36 22.43 7.44 9.69
C LEU A 36 21.23 8.07 8.95
N SER A 37 21.51 9.00 8.02
CA SER A 37 20.48 9.62 7.17
C SER A 37 19.82 8.60 6.24
N ASP A 38 20.60 7.68 5.67
CA ASP A 38 20.08 6.65 4.76
C ASP A 38 19.19 5.65 5.50
N MET A 39 19.53 5.34 6.76
CA MET A 39 18.69 4.49 7.60
C MET A 39 17.32 5.11 7.86
N TYR A 40 17.27 6.41 8.20
CA TYR A 40 15.99 7.10 8.43
C TYR A 40 15.19 7.29 7.14
N ALA A 41 15.86 7.58 6.02
CA ALA A 41 15.21 7.65 4.72
C ALA A 41 14.59 6.29 4.35
N PHE A 42 15.32 5.18 4.53
CA PHE A 42 14.80 3.85 4.31
C PHE A 42 13.59 3.54 5.20
N GLN A 43 13.67 3.89 6.49
CA GLN A 43 12.55 3.74 7.43
C GLN A 43 11.30 4.48 6.93
N ASN A 44 11.45 5.71 6.46
CA ASN A 44 10.32 6.48 5.91
C ASN A 44 9.72 5.79 4.68
N HIS A 45 10.55 5.26 3.78
CA HIS A 45 10.07 4.48 2.63
C HIS A 45 9.30 3.22 3.04
N LEU A 46 9.77 2.50 4.06
CA LEU A 46 9.06 1.34 4.60
C LEU A 46 7.73 1.73 5.25
N GLN A 47 7.68 2.86 5.96
CA GLN A 47 6.46 3.38 6.57
C GLN A 47 5.43 3.79 5.50
N ASP A 48 5.86 4.49 4.45
CA ASP A 48 5.02 4.83 3.29
C ASP A 48 4.43 3.58 2.61
N MET A 49 5.28 2.57 2.39
CA MET A 49 4.87 1.29 1.82
C MET A 49 3.84 0.56 2.68
N SER A 50 4.06 0.53 4.00
CA SER A 50 3.13 -0.06 4.96
C SER A 50 1.79 0.67 4.97
N ASN A 51 1.80 2.00 5.02
CA ASN A 51 0.60 2.84 5.01
C ASN A 51 -0.22 2.66 3.72
N ALA A 52 0.44 2.63 2.57
CA ALA A 52 -0.24 2.43 1.28
C ALA A 52 -0.90 1.03 1.19
N SER A 53 -0.21 0.01 1.71
CA SER A 53 -0.75 -1.35 1.78
C SER A 53 -1.94 -1.44 2.75
N TRP A 54 -1.83 -0.82 3.91
CA TRP A 54 -2.89 -0.75 4.91
C TRP A 54 -4.15 -0.07 4.35
N ALA A 55 -4.02 1.12 3.75
CA ALA A 55 -5.15 1.85 3.18
C ALA A 55 -5.88 1.05 2.08
N SER A 56 -5.12 0.38 1.20
CA SER A 56 -5.69 -0.49 0.16
C SER A 56 -6.47 -1.67 0.75
N SER A 57 -5.93 -2.31 1.80
CA SER A 57 -6.58 -3.42 2.50
C SER A 57 -7.86 -2.97 3.24
N GLN A 58 -7.80 -1.83 3.94
CA GLN A 58 -8.95 -1.27 4.63
C GLN A 58 -10.10 -0.95 3.68
N TYR A 59 -9.81 -0.38 2.50
CA TYR A 59 -10.86 -0.11 1.50
C TYR A 59 -11.50 -1.40 0.98
N THR A 60 -10.71 -2.45 0.76
CA THR A 60 -11.22 -3.77 0.39
C THR A 60 -12.14 -4.32 1.48
N GLN A 61 -11.72 -4.28 2.75
CA GLN A 61 -12.52 -4.75 3.90
C GLN A 61 -13.84 -3.98 4.04
N PHE A 62 -13.78 -2.65 3.93
CA PHE A 62 -14.96 -1.79 3.95
C PHE A 62 -15.99 -2.19 2.89
N LYS A 63 -15.55 -2.41 1.65
CA LYS A 63 -16.43 -2.85 0.57
C LYS A 63 -17.06 -4.22 0.81
N PHE A 64 -16.29 -5.17 1.32
CA PHE A 64 -16.84 -6.47 1.70
C PHE A 64 -17.88 -6.34 2.81
N GLY A 65 -17.62 -5.51 3.82
CA GLY A 65 -18.55 -5.23 4.90
C GLY A 65 -19.88 -4.67 4.41
N ILE A 66 -19.86 -3.67 3.52
CA ILE A 66 -21.09 -3.12 2.92
C ILE A 66 -21.85 -4.18 2.13
N ARG A 67 -21.16 -4.94 1.28
CA ARG A 67 -21.81 -5.99 0.47
C ARG A 67 -22.48 -7.03 1.36
N LYS A 68 -21.82 -7.44 2.43
CA LYS A 68 -22.37 -8.37 3.41
C LYS A 68 -23.62 -7.78 4.09
N ALA A 69 -23.55 -6.54 4.57
CA ALA A 69 -24.68 -5.87 5.21
C ALA A 69 -25.91 -5.73 4.30
N ILE A 70 -25.70 -5.45 3.01
CA ILE A 70 -26.81 -5.40 2.02
C ILE A 70 -27.46 -6.78 1.86
N ILE A 71 -26.66 -7.84 1.73
CA ILE A 71 -27.18 -9.21 1.60
C ILE A 71 -27.95 -9.60 2.87
N ASP A 72 -27.38 -9.31 4.05
CA ASP A 72 -27.99 -9.60 5.34
C ASP A 72 -29.30 -8.81 5.58
N ALA A 73 -29.50 -7.66 4.92
CA ALA A 73 -30.72 -6.85 5.03
C ALA A 73 -31.82 -7.25 4.02
N VAL A 74 -31.47 -7.97 2.96
CA VAL A 74 -32.42 -8.46 1.95
C VAL A 74 -32.94 -9.87 2.29
N ASN A 75 -32.13 -10.67 2.97
CA ASN A 75 -32.53 -11.98 3.53
C ASN A 75 -33.32 -11.82 4.84
#